data_AF-A0AAV6LE16-F1
#
_entry.id   AF-A0AAV6LE16-F1
#
_cell.length_a   1.000
_cell.length_b   1.000
_cell.length_c   1.000
_cell.angle_alpha   90.00
_cell.angle_beta   90.00
_cell.angle_gamma   90.00
#
_symmetry.space_group_name_H-M   'P 1'
#
loop_
_entity.id
_entity.type
_entity.pdbx_description
1 polymer ?
#
loop_
_entity_poly.entity_id
_entity_poly.type
_entity_poly.pdbx_seq_one_letter_code
_entity_poly.pdbx_strand_id
1 'polypeptide(L)'
;MVLLQYLISVLEGDFVPRNSVYKENMDWNLLRVSLLNMILGSRRISYKDLIKGCLSIICEMSHLLAEHSDDMTLPKCSSAELFKSLDTAGAISFPEVRKCSFRALQKFLLMAMELDTSRKKADIQGLTTRADGVRTPVVEIIQDELTYNRDAIFPFFQVFNEPQWKMEILLQYFQKYIAKPSVRTRRSSEPREDATFDGVLKCFSNINSVKSIIKKISIEVAQLLLAHAFQAYLSLSFQHSADGSYKSKEDVRDSSMAEVCKNIISAFMNLRRIDE
;
A
#
# COMPACT_ATOMS: atom_id res chain seq x y z
N MET A 1 -8.32 -12.37 -18.10
CA MET A 1 -8.35 -12.72 -16.67
C MET A 1 -7.39 -13.87 -16.36
N VAL A 2 -7.60 -15.07 -16.92
CA VAL A 2 -6.70 -16.23 -16.71
C VAL A 2 -5.29 -16.00 -17.27
N LEU A 3 -5.14 -15.41 -18.45
CA LEU A 3 -3.83 -15.07 -19.02
C LEU A 3 -3.01 -14.13 -18.11
N LEU A 4 -3.68 -13.18 -17.46
CA LEU A 4 -3.05 -12.26 -16.50
C LEU A 4 -2.57 -13.02 -15.26
N GLN A 5 -3.39 -13.93 -14.73
CA GLN A 5 -2.99 -14.79 -13.61
C GLN A 5 -1.76 -15.63 -13.98
N TYR A 6 -1.78 -16.27 -15.15
CA TYR A 6 -0.65 -17.05 -15.65
C TYR A 6 0.62 -16.21 -15.76
N LEU A 7 0.52 -15.03 -16.38
CA LEU A 7 1.66 -14.12 -16.50
C LEU A 7 2.23 -13.76 -15.12
N ILE A 8 1.37 -13.39 -14.16
CA ILE A 8 1.81 -13.03 -12.81
C ILE A 8 2.46 -14.22 -12.10
N SER A 9 1.94 -15.43 -12.27
CA SER A 9 2.56 -16.65 -11.73
C SER A 9 3.94 -16.93 -12.35
N VAL A 10 4.14 -16.65 -13.64
CA VAL A 10 5.47 -16.75 -14.27
C VAL A 10 6.42 -15.71 -13.71
N LEU A 11 5.96 -14.47 -13.49
CA LEU A 11 6.77 -13.42 -12.87
C LEU A 11 7.13 -13.76 -11.42
N GLU A 12 6.18 -14.32 -10.66
CA GLU A 12 6.38 -14.78 -9.28
C GLU A 12 7.42 -15.90 -9.22
N GLY A 13 7.31 -16.90 -10.10
CA GLY A 13 8.24 -18.03 -10.17
C GLY A 13 9.68 -17.62 -10.54
N ASP A 14 9.87 -16.53 -11.27
CA ASP A 14 11.20 -15.99 -11.57
C ASP A 14 11.71 -15.02 -10.49
N PHE A 15 10.87 -14.09 -10.04
CA PHE A 15 11.27 -13.01 -9.13
C PHE A 15 11.52 -13.50 -7.71
N VAL A 16 10.62 -14.30 -7.14
CA VAL A 16 10.68 -14.67 -5.70
C VAL A 16 11.97 -15.41 -5.36
N PRO A 17 12.40 -16.45 -6.10
CA PRO A 17 13.66 -17.13 -5.81
C PRO A 17 14.87 -16.20 -5.92
N ARG A 18 14.92 -15.34 -6.96
CA ARG A 18 16.00 -14.37 -7.14
C ARG A 18 16.06 -13.34 -6.03
N ASN A 19 14.90 -12.86 -5.57
CA ASN A 19 14.81 -11.90 -4.47
C ASN A 19 15.25 -12.53 -3.14
N SER A 20 14.97 -13.83 -2.92
CA SER A 20 15.47 -14.57 -1.76
C SER A 20 17.00 -14.61 -1.75
N VAL A 21 17.61 -15.01 -2.87
CA VAL A 21 19.09 -15.06 -2.99
C VAL A 21 19.70 -13.66 -2.87
N TYR A 22 19.05 -12.62 -3.41
CA TYR A 22 19.48 -11.25 -3.22
C TYR A 22 19.43 -10.82 -1.76
N LYS A 23 18.38 -11.16 -1.00
CA LYS A 23 18.29 -10.83 0.42
C LYS A 23 19.40 -11.47 1.25
N GLU A 24 19.94 -12.61 0.82
CA GLU A 24 21.05 -13.31 1.47
C GLU A 24 22.43 -12.78 1.05
N ASN A 25 22.64 -12.60 -0.25
CA ASN A 25 23.97 -12.39 -0.84
C ASN A 25 24.19 -10.97 -1.38
N MET A 26 23.15 -10.13 -1.38
CA MET A 26 23.13 -8.77 -1.95
C MET A 26 23.50 -8.70 -3.44
N ASP A 27 23.35 -9.79 -4.20
CA ASP A 27 23.65 -9.80 -5.63
C ASP A 27 22.54 -9.14 -6.47
N TRP A 28 22.66 -7.83 -6.69
CA TRP A 28 21.71 -7.04 -7.48
C TRP A 28 21.58 -7.54 -8.92
N ASN A 29 22.62 -8.16 -9.50
CA ASN A 29 22.58 -8.59 -10.90
C ASN A 29 21.49 -9.64 -11.14
N LEU A 30 21.22 -10.51 -10.16
CA LEU A 30 20.15 -11.50 -10.23
C LEU A 30 18.77 -10.84 -10.32
N LEU A 31 18.51 -9.82 -9.51
CA LEU A 31 17.24 -9.07 -9.56
C LEU A 31 17.12 -8.20 -10.79
N ARG A 32 18.23 -7.61 -11.24
CA ARG A 32 18.28 -6.78 -12.45
C ARG A 32 17.78 -7.51 -13.68
N VAL A 33 18.12 -8.80 -13.81
CA VAL A 33 17.69 -9.64 -14.93
C VAL A 33 16.36 -10.38 -14.69
N SER A 34 15.69 -10.14 -13.56
CA SER A 34 14.37 -10.73 -13.32
C SER A 34 13.35 -10.24 -14.37
N LEU A 35 12.44 -11.12 -14.76
CA LEU A 35 11.36 -10.81 -15.71
C LEU A 35 10.52 -9.63 -15.21
N LEU A 36 10.28 -9.57 -13.90
CA LEU A 36 9.56 -8.46 -13.27
C LEU A 36 10.29 -7.13 -13.49
N ASN A 37 11.60 -7.06 -13.20
CA ASN A 37 12.37 -5.84 -13.40
C ASN A 37 12.45 -5.44 -14.89
N MET A 38 12.59 -6.41 -15.79
CA MET A 38 12.59 -6.15 -17.23
C MET A 38 11.26 -5.58 -17.73
N ILE A 39 10.12 -6.11 -17.27
CA ILE A 39 8.79 -5.61 -17.65
C ILE A 39 8.57 -4.20 -17.09
N LEU A 40 8.87 -3.98 -15.81
CA LEU A 40 8.65 -2.68 -15.15
C LEU A 40 9.61 -1.60 -15.66
N GLY A 41 10.80 -1.98 -16.15
CA GLY A 41 11.77 -1.08 -16.79
C GLY A 41 11.57 -0.93 -18.31
N SER A 42 10.60 -1.61 -18.91
CA SER A 42 10.40 -1.62 -20.35
C SER A 42 9.84 -0.28 -20.84
N ARG A 43 10.51 0.33 -21.83
CA ARG A 43 10.01 1.54 -22.52
C ARG A 43 8.75 1.29 -23.35
N ARG A 44 8.39 0.03 -23.59
CA ARG A 44 7.19 -0.35 -24.35
C ARG A 44 5.92 -0.32 -23.50
N ILE A 45 6.06 -0.24 -22.18
CA ILE A 45 4.95 -0.27 -21.24
C ILE A 45 4.92 1.07 -20.53
N SER A 46 3.76 1.74 -20.52
CA SER A 46 3.56 2.88 -19.63
C SER A 46 3.41 2.34 -18.21
N TYR A 47 4.53 2.23 -17.50
CA TYR A 47 4.56 1.69 -16.14
C TYR A 47 3.63 2.45 -15.19
N LYS A 48 3.56 3.78 -15.29
CA LYS A 48 2.65 4.59 -14.47
C LYS A 48 1.19 4.25 -14.73
N ASP A 49 0.80 4.13 -16.00
CA ASP A 49 -0.58 3.79 -16.39
C ASP A 49 -0.92 2.35 -16.04
N LEU A 50 0.06 1.43 -16.07
CA LEU A 50 -0.12 0.07 -15.60
C LEU A 50 -0.49 0.04 -14.12
N ILE A 51 0.26 0.74 -13.26
CA ILE A 51 -0.02 0.79 -11.82
C ILE A 51 -1.37 1.48 -11.54
N LYS A 52 -1.68 2.57 -12.25
CA LYS A 52 -3.00 3.23 -12.19
C LYS A 52 -4.14 2.28 -12.58
N GLY A 53 -3.95 1.50 -13.65
CA GLY A 53 -4.91 0.50 -14.11
C GLY A 53 -5.13 -0.59 -13.06
N CYS A 54 -4.06 -1.09 -12.43
CA CYS A 54 -4.16 -2.02 -11.31
C CYS A 54 -4.95 -1.42 -10.14
N LEU A 55 -4.69 -0.15 -9.79
CA LEU A 55 -5.39 0.54 -8.73
C LEU A 55 -6.89 0.70 -9.02
N SER A 56 -7.26 1.12 -10.23
CA SER A 56 -8.67 1.24 -10.65
C SER A 56 -9.41 -0.08 -10.50
N ILE A 57 -8.82 -1.17 -11.01
CA ILE A 57 -9.41 -2.51 -10.90
C ILE A 57 -9.54 -2.93 -9.43
N ILE A 58 -8.58 -2.60 -8.58
CA ILE A 58 -8.65 -2.90 -7.15
C ILE A 58 -9.82 -2.17 -6.48
N CYS A 59 -10.00 -0.88 -6.80
CA CYS A 59 -11.10 -0.08 -6.27
C CYS A 59 -12.47 -0.55 -6.79
N GLU A 60 -12.59 -0.91 -8.07
CA GLU A 60 -13.82 -1.47 -8.64
C GLU A 60 -14.27 -2.75 -7.90
N MET A 61 -13.32 -3.54 -7.39
CA MET A 61 -13.63 -4.77 -6.66
C MET A 61 -14.16 -4.53 -5.24
N SER A 62 -13.91 -3.37 -4.63
CA SER A 62 -14.48 -3.06 -3.31
C SER A 62 -16.01 -2.90 -3.39
N HIS A 63 -16.49 -2.29 -4.47
CA HIS A 63 -17.92 -2.10 -4.72
C HIS A 63 -18.64 -3.44 -4.83
N LEU A 64 -18.02 -4.42 -5.52
CA LEU A 64 -18.57 -5.76 -5.67
C LEU A 64 -18.61 -6.58 -4.37
N LEU A 65 -17.68 -6.33 -3.45
CA LEU A 65 -17.65 -6.97 -2.14
C LEU A 65 -18.70 -6.35 -1.19
N ALA A 66 -18.96 -5.04 -1.30
CA ALA A 66 -20.01 -4.35 -0.55
C ALA A 66 -21.42 -4.75 -1.04
N GLU A 67 -21.61 -4.91 -2.34
CA GLU A 67 -22.88 -5.36 -2.97
C GLU A 67 -23.24 -6.83 -2.67
N HIS A 68 -22.30 -7.63 -2.12
CA HIS A 68 -22.59 -9.01 -1.70
C HIS A 68 -22.99 -9.12 -0.22
N SER A 69 -22.81 -8.07 0.59
CA SER A 69 -23.25 -8.05 1.99
C SER A 69 -24.64 -7.46 2.20
N ASP A 70 -25.14 -6.71 1.22
CA ASP A 70 -26.45 -6.08 1.25
C ASP A 70 -27.28 -6.54 0.03
N ASP A 71 -28.58 -6.62 0.24
CA ASP A 71 -29.54 -7.40 -0.53
C ASP A 71 -29.49 -7.24 -2.07
N MET A 72 -29.79 -8.36 -2.74
CA MET A 72 -30.04 -8.62 -4.17
C MET A 72 -30.39 -7.41 -5.06
N THR A 73 -29.45 -6.50 -5.35
CA THR A 73 -29.64 -5.47 -6.39
C THR A 73 -28.34 -5.15 -7.11
N LEU A 74 -28.07 -5.93 -8.16
CA LEU A 74 -27.01 -5.70 -9.15
C LEU A 74 -27.10 -4.26 -9.70
N PRO A 75 -26.12 -3.36 -9.48
CA PRO A 75 -26.14 -2.06 -10.13
C PRO A 75 -25.81 -2.23 -11.61
N LYS A 76 -26.66 -1.63 -12.44
CA LYS A 76 -26.49 -1.50 -13.88
C LYS A 76 -25.27 -0.62 -14.17
N CYS A 77 -24.08 -1.19 -14.24
CA CYS A 77 -23.00 -0.63 -15.04
C CYS A 77 -22.07 -1.73 -15.55
N SER A 78 -21.99 -1.85 -16.90
CA SER A 78 -21.22 -2.78 -17.76
C SER A 78 -21.34 -4.31 -17.54
N SER A 79 -21.70 -4.75 -16.34
CA SER A 79 -21.86 -6.17 -15.97
C SER A 79 -23.04 -6.83 -16.70
N ALA A 80 -24.18 -6.13 -16.79
CA ALA A 80 -25.41 -6.68 -17.35
C ALA A 80 -25.35 -7.00 -18.86
N GLU A 81 -24.40 -6.44 -19.59
CA GLU A 81 -24.17 -6.76 -21.01
C GLU A 81 -23.21 -7.95 -21.18
N LEU A 82 -22.24 -8.10 -20.28
CA LEU A 82 -21.30 -9.25 -20.28
C LEU A 82 -22.02 -10.57 -19.92
N PHE A 83 -22.92 -10.54 -18.93
CA PHE A 83 -23.70 -11.71 -18.52
C PHE A 83 -24.69 -12.21 -19.57
N LYS A 84 -25.10 -11.37 -20.53
CA LYS A 84 -25.97 -11.80 -21.64
C LYS A 84 -25.25 -12.68 -22.67
N SER A 85 -23.92 -12.69 -22.67
CA SER A 85 -23.08 -13.40 -23.64
C SER A 85 -22.45 -14.69 -23.11
N LEU A 86 -22.61 -14.97 -21.82
CA LEU A 86 -21.97 -16.10 -21.14
C LEU A 86 -22.97 -17.25 -20.96
N ASP A 87 -22.54 -18.46 -21.30
CA ASP A 87 -23.28 -19.69 -21.00
C ASP A 87 -23.47 -19.84 -19.46
N THR A 88 -24.47 -20.59 -19.00
CA THR A 88 -24.85 -20.65 -17.57
C THR A 88 -23.67 -21.02 -16.66
N ALA A 89 -22.79 -21.92 -17.10
CA ALA A 89 -21.56 -22.28 -16.39
C ALA A 89 -20.52 -21.14 -16.33
N GLY A 90 -20.46 -20.31 -17.38
CA GLY A 90 -19.63 -19.10 -17.41
C GLY A 90 -20.13 -18.07 -16.41
N ALA A 91 -21.44 -17.84 -16.36
CA ALA A 91 -22.04 -16.87 -15.42
C ALA A 91 -21.78 -17.26 -13.96
N ILE A 92 -21.81 -18.56 -13.64
CA ILE A 92 -21.55 -19.09 -12.29
C ILE A 92 -20.07 -18.99 -11.90
N SER A 93 -19.14 -19.24 -12.84
CA SER A 93 -17.70 -19.24 -12.57
C SER A 93 -17.05 -17.85 -12.61
N PHE A 94 -17.69 -16.88 -13.25
CA PHE A 94 -17.15 -15.53 -13.44
C PHE A 94 -16.76 -14.80 -12.16
N PRO A 95 -17.55 -14.80 -11.06
CA PRO A 95 -17.18 -14.13 -9.81
C PRO A 95 -15.88 -14.68 -9.21
N GLU A 96 -15.68 -16.00 -9.26
CA GLU A 96 -14.48 -16.64 -8.73
C GLU A 96 -13.25 -16.32 -9.58
N VAL A 97 -13.38 -16.37 -10.92
CA VAL A 97 -12.33 -15.95 -11.85
C VAL A 97 -11.93 -14.48 -11.61
N ARG A 98 -12.92 -13.63 -11.25
CA ARG A 98 -12.69 -12.24 -10.87
C ARG A 98 -11.84 -12.12 -9.61
N LYS A 99 -12.24 -12.81 -8.53
CA LYS A 99 -11.52 -12.84 -7.25
C LYS A 99 -10.08 -13.34 -7.42
N CYS A 100 -9.87 -14.42 -8.17
CA CYS A 100 -8.53 -14.95 -8.45
C CYS A 100 -7.66 -13.94 -9.23
N SER A 101 -8.25 -13.24 -10.20
CA SER A 101 -7.50 -12.23 -10.99
C SER A 101 -7.12 -11.03 -10.13
N PHE A 102 -8.00 -10.63 -9.23
CA PHE A 102 -7.72 -9.59 -8.25
C PHE A 102 -6.58 -9.98 -7.31
N ARG A 103 -6.61 -11.21 -6.77
CA ARG A 103 -5.52 -11.71 -5.92
C ARG A 103 -4.19 -11.72 -6.68
N ALA A 104 -4.21 -12.11 -7.95
CA ALA A 104 -3.02 -12.04 -8.80
C ALA A 104 -2.52 -10.59 -8.97
N LEU A 105 -3.41 -9.63 -9.24
CA LEU A 105 -3.04 -8.21 -9.32
C LEU A 105 -2.44 -7.68 -8.02
N GLN A 106 -2.99 -8.04 -6.86
CA GLN A 106 -2.40 -7.70 -5.57
C GLN A 106 -0.99 -8.26 -5.44
N LYS A 107 -0.79 -9.55 -5.75
CA LYS A 107 0.54 -10.17 -5.77
C LYS A 107 1.52 -9.44 -6.69
N PHE A 108 1.08 -9.04 -7.87
CA PHE A 108 1.91 -8.28 -8.80
C PHE A 108 2.38 -6.96 -8.20
N LEU A 109 1.47 -6.18 -7.60
CA LEU A 109 1.83 -4.92 -6.92
C LEU A 109 2.81 -5.17 -5.77
N LEU A 110 2.59 -6.23 -4.97
CA LEU A 110 3.47 -6.58 -3.86
C LEU A 110 4.88 -6.90 -4.34
N MET A 111 5.02 -7.75 -5.35
CA MET A 111 6.33 -8.06 -5.92
C MET A 111 7.02 -6.81 -6.49
N ALA A 112 6.27 -5.90 -7.12
CA ALA A 112 6.82 -4.65 -7.63
C ALA A 112 7.29 -3.70 -6.50
N MET A 113 6.53 -3.61 -5.40
CA MET A 113 6.92 -2.87 -4.20
C MET A 113 8.13 -3.50 -3.49
N GLU A 114 8.20 -4.83 -3.42
CA GLU A 114 9.37 -5.53 -2.92
C GLU A 114 10.61 -5.27 -3.77
N LEU A 115 10.47 -5.29 -5.10
CA LEU A 115 11.55 -4.92 -6.02
C LEU A 115 12.03 -3.49 -5.77
N ASP A 116 11.11 -2.53 -5.53
CA ASP A 116 11.48 -1.15 -5.16
C ASP A 116 12.34 -1.10 -3.90
N THR A 117 11.99 -1.90 -2.88
CA THR A 117 12.74 -1.96 -1.63
C THR A 117 14.11 -2.58 -1.83
N SER A 118 14.21 -3.70 -2.55
CA SER A 118 15.48 -4.34 -2.88
C SER A 118 16.36 -3.40 -3.72
N ARG A 119 15.78 -2.72 -4.70
CA ARG A 119 16.48 -1.72 -5.50
C ARG A 119 17.02 -0.57 -4.67
N LYS A 120 16.20 0.01 -3.79
CA LYS A 120 16.63 1.09 -2.89
C LYS A 120 17.79 0.66 -1.98
N LYS A 121 17.77 -0.59 -1.49
CA LYS A 121 18.89 -1.16 -0.72
C LYS A 121 20.16 -1.30 -1.58
N ALA A 122 20.03 -1.81 -2.79
CA ALA A 122 21.14 -1.90 -3.74
C ALA A 122 21.71 -0.51 -4.10
N ASP A 123 20.85 0.49 -4.29
CA ASP A 123 21.23 1.88 -4.57
C ASP A 123 22.05 2.47 -3.41
N ILE A 124 21.61 2.28 -2.17
CA ILE A 124 22.32 2.75 -0.96
C ILE A 124 23.71 2.10 -0.85
N GLN A 125 23.85 0.85 -1.29
CA GLN A 125 25.12 0.11 -1.30
C GLN A 125 25.97 0.36 -2.55
N GLY A 126 25.50 1.19 -3.49
CA GLY A 126 26.23 1.48 -4.74
C GLY A 126 26.31 0.29 -5.71
N LEU A 127 25.40 -0.68 -5.59
CA LEU A 127 25.36 -1.88 -6.43
C LEU A 127 24.58 -1.66 -7.74
N THR A 128 23.83 -0.58 -7.84
CA THR A 128 23.11 -0.20 -9.04
C THR A 128 23.95 0.67 -9.96
N THR A 129 23.59 0.67 -11.23
CA THR A 129 24.27 1.39 -12.29
C THR A 129 23.30 2.34 -12.99
N ARG A 130 23.84 3.28 -13.80
CA ARG A 130 22.99 4.16 -14.63
C ARG A 130 22.08 3.40 -15.58
N ALA A 131 22.45 2.18 -15.96
CA ALA A 131 21.66 1.34 -16.85
C ALA A 131 20.40 0.77 -16.18
N ASP A 132 20.32 0.79 -14.84
CA ASP A 132 19.11 0.42 -14.10
C ASP A 132 18.02 1.50 -14.19
N GLY A 133 18.38 2.71 -14.66
CA GLY A 133 17.47 3.84 -14.86
C GLY A 133 17.03 4.51 -13.56
N VAL A 134 16.02 5.37 -13.62
CA VAL A 134 15.28 5.86 -12.44
C VAL A 134 13.83 5.51 -12.68
N ARG A 135 13.17 4.90 -11.68
CA ARG A 135 11.75 4.57 -11.73
C ARG A 135 11.08 5.10 -10.47
N THR A 136 9.90 5.69 -10.63
CA THR A 136 9.05 6.08 -9.50
C THR A 136 8.57 4.80 -8.78
N PRO A 137 8.81 4.64 -7.48
CA PRO A 137 8.30 3.52 -6.71
C PRO A 137 6.78 3.35 -6.81
N VAL A 138 6.29 2.11 -6.75
CA VAL A 138 4.86 1.80 -6.82
C VAL A 138 4.09 2.53 -5.71
N VAL A 139 4.63 2.57 -4.50
CA VAL A 139 4.01 3.25 -3.35
C VAL A 139 3.78 4.73 -3.63
N GLU A 140 4.76 5.42 -4.24
CA GLU A 140 4.63 6.83 -4.60
C GLU A 140 3.54 7.04 -5.66
N ILE A 141 3.45 6.16 -6.65
CA ILE A 141 2.38 6.23 -7.67
C ILE A 141 1.01 6.03 -7.02
N ILE A 142 0.85 5.01 -6.17
CA ILE A 142 -0.41 4.76 -5.46
C ILE A 142 -0.78 5.97 -4.61
N GLN A 143 0.17 6.51 -3.84
CA GLN A 143 -0.05 7.67 -2.98
C GLN A 143 -0.49 8.91 -3.78
N ASP A 144 0.14 9.16 -4.94
CA ASP A 144 -0.28 10.24 -5.84
C ASP A 144 -1.71 10.03 -6.33
N GLU A 145 -2.06 8.83 -6.81
CA GLU A 145 -3.43 8.56 -7.26
C GLU A 145 -4.48 8.73 -6.15
N LEU A 146 -4.20 8.22 -4.96
CA LEU A 146 -5.09 8.38 -3.79
C LEU A 146 -5.22 9.84 -3.34
N THR A 147 -4.17 10.65 -3.57
CA THR A 147 -4.22 12.09 -3.29
C THR A 147 -5.17 12.81 -4.25
N TYR A 148 -5.11 12.48 -5.55
CA TYR A 148 -5.92 13.14 -6.57
C TYR A 148 -7.35 12.61 -6.64
N ASN A 149 -7.58 11.35 -6.29
CA ASN A 149 -8.89 10.72 -6.28
C ASN A 149 -9.26 10.28 -4.85
N ARG A 150 -9.96 11.16 -4.12
CA ARG A 150 -10.38 10.89 -2.74
C ARG A 150 -11.38 9.73 -2.65
N ASP A 151 -12.21 9.55 -3.68
CA ASP A 151 -13.21 8.48 -3.73
C ASP A 151 -12.56 7.10 -3.83
N ALA A 152 -11.31 7.00 -4.28
CA ALA A 152 -10.55 5.76 -4.32
C ALA A 152 -9.94 5.35 -2.97
N ILE A 153 -9.85 6.26 -1.98
CA ILE A 153 -9.19 5.99 -0.69
C ILE A 153 -9.87 4.85 0.05
N PHE A 154 -11.19 4.95 0.24
CA PHE A 154 -11.97 3.93 0.94
C PHE A 154 -11.96 2.58 0.21
N PRO A 155 -12.35 2.52 -1.09
CA PRO A 155 -12.24 1.31 -1.90
C PRO A 155 -10.88 0.61 -1.82
N PHE A 156 -9.80 1.38 -1.96
CA PHE A 156 -8.47 0.81 -1.98
C PHE A 156 -8.10 0.16 -0.65
N PHE A 157 -8.21 0.90 0.46
CA PHE A 157 -7.79 0.40 1.76
C PHE A 157 -8.71 -0.67 2.33
N GLN A 158 -9.96 -0.76 1.88
CA GLN A 158 -10.88 -1.84 2.25
C GLN A 158 -10.42 -3.20 1.70
N VAL A 159 -9.89 -3.24 0.47
CA VAL A 159 -9.55 -4.52 -0.19
C VAL A 159 -8.05 -4.83 -0.15
N PHE A 160 -7.19 -3.82 -0.06
CA PHE A 160 -5.74 -4.02 0.03
C PHE A 160 -5.33 -4.49 1.44
N ASN A 161 -5.10 -5.79 1.62
CA ASN A 161 -4.99 -6.43 2.94
C ASN A 161 -3.58 -6.77 3.40
N GLU A 162 -2.57 -6.13 2.83
CA GLU A 162 -1.16 -6.39 3.19
C GLU A 162 -0.67 -5.36 4.21
N PRO A 163 -0.52 -5.73 5.50
CA PRO A 163 -0.44 -4.75 6.59
C PRO A 163 0.85 -3.92 6.55
N GLN A 164 1.98 -4.51 6.14
CA GLN A 164 3.24 -3.79 6.00
C GLN A 164 3.15 -2.69 4.94
N TRP A 165 2.66 -3.03 3.75
CA TRP A 165 2.54 -2.09 2.64
C TRP A 165 1.40 -1.08 2.85
N LYS A 166 0.29 -1.51 3.46
CA LYS A 166 -0.81 -0.64 3.85
C LYS A 166 -0.31 0.43 4.81
N MET A 167 0.48 0.07 5.82
CA MET A 167 1.10 1.01 6.73
C MET A 167 2.03 1.98 6.00
N GLU A 168 2.92 1.49 5.14
CA GLU A 168 3.84 2.35 4.36
C GLU A 168 3.10 3.40 3.51
N ILE A 169 2.06 2.98 2.77
CA ILE A 169 1.24 3.90 1.95
C ILE A 169 0.56 4.95 2.83
N LEU A 170 -0.01 4.54 3.97
CA LEU A 170 -0.70 5.44 4.91
C LEU A 170 0.27 6.47 5.51
N LEU A 171 1.45 6.04 5.94
CA LEU A 171 2.47 6.92 6.49
C LEU A 171 2.93 7.95 5.45
N GLN A 172 3.20 7.53 4.21
CA GLN A 172 3.54 8.45 3.13
C GLN A 172 2.40 9.42 2.81
N TYR A 173 1.14 8.96 2.86
CA TYR A 173 -0.02 9.84 2.70
C TYR A 173 -0.05 10.91 3.79
N PHE A 174 0.06 10.54 5.08
CA PHE A 174 0.07 11.49 6.18
C PHE A 174 1.24 12.50 6.09
N GLN A 175 2.44 12.03 5.74
CA GLN A 175 3.62 12.88 5.57
C GLN A 175 3.45 13.99 4.51
N LYS A 176 2.55 13.81 3.54
CA LYS A 176 2.23 14.84 2.53
C LYS A 176 1.48 16.03 3.13
N TYR A 177 0.72 15.81 4.20
CA TYR A 177 -0.20 16.79 4.76
C TYR A 177 0.19 17.30 6.15
N ILE A 178 0.91 16.49 6.92
CA ILE A 178 1.54 16.91 8.18
C ILE A 178 2.65 17.90 7.82
N ALA A 179 2.62 19.09 8.42
CA ALA A 179 3.66 20.08 8.20
C ALA A 179 5.00 19.50 8.67
N LYS A 180 5.98 19.42 7.77
CA LYS A 180 7.36 19.12 8.16
C LYS A 180 7.79 20.20 9.16
N PRO A 181 8.31 19.86 10.35
CA PRO A 181 8.88 20.87 11.22
C PRO A 181 9.92 21.65 10.42
N SER A 182 9.70 22.96 10.27
CA SER A 182 10.61 23.83 9.56
C SER A 182 11.93 23.84 10.30
N VAL A 183 13.02 23.65 9.56
CA VAL A 183 14.44 23.67 9.99
C VAL A 183 14.99 22.30 10.46
N ARG A 184 15.67 21.60 9.55
CA ARG A 184 16.88 20.85 9.91
C ARG A 184 17.90 20.93 8.77
N THR A 185 19.11 21.36 9.12
CA THR A 185 20.25 21.54 8.21
C THR A 185 20.74 20.20 7.64
N ARG A 186 21.43 20.29 6.50
CA ARG A 186 21.88 19.26 5.53
C ARG A 186 22.67 18.04 6.08
N ARG A 187 22.71 17.76 7.39
CA ARG A 187 23.65 16.80 8.01
C ARG A 187 23.09 15.73 8.96
N SER A 188 21.78 15.56 9.14
CA SER A 188 21.26 14.46 9.98
C SER A 188 20.70 13.31 9.12
N SER A 189 21.37 12.16 9.16
CA SER A 189 20.93 10.87 8.60
C SER A 189 20.16 10.03 9.63
N GLU A 190 19.46 10.65 10.58
CA GLU A 190 18.62 9.95 11.55
C GLU A 190 17.23 9.67 10.96
N PRO A 191 16.61 8.50 11.27
CA PRO A 191 15.23 8.23 10.88
C PRO A 191 14.30 9.30 11.42
N ARG A 192 13.37 9.79 10.59
CA ARG A 192 12.34 10.76 11.01
C ARG A 192 11.42 10.09 12.05
N GLU A 193 11.31 10.62 13.27
CA GLU A 193 10.26 10.18 14.21
C GLU A 193 8.86 10.36 13.60
N ASP A 194 8.65 11.40 12.79
CA ASP A 194 7.41 11.68 12.03
C ASP A 194 7.13 10.67 10.91
N ALA A 195 8.08 9.79 10.57
CA ALA A 195 7.87 8.72 9.61
C ALA A 195 7.31 7.44 10.24
N THR A 196 7.10 7.44 11.55
CA THR A 196 6.50 6.32 12.28
C THR A 196 5.02 6.56 12.53
N PHE A 197 4.26 5.49 12.79
CA PHE A 197 2.86 5.62 13.16
C PHE A 197 2.68 6.43 14.46
N ASP A 198 3.58 6.26 15.43
CA ASP A 198 3.59 7.05 16.66
C ASP A 198 3.77 8.55 16.40
N GLY A 199 4.68 8.91 15.48
CA GLY A 199 4.87 10.29 15.03
C GLY A 199 3.60 10.89 14.41
N VAL A 200 2.89 10.10 13.58
CA VAL A 200 1.58 10.52 13.06
C VAL A 200 0.58 10.74 14.20
N LEU A 201 0.47 9.82 15.16
CA LEU A 201 -0.46 9.96 16.29
C LEU A 201 -0.15 11.19 17.15
N LYS A 202 1.12 11.49 17.39
CA LYS A 202 1.55 12.73 18.06
C LYS A 202 1.04 13.97 17.31
N CYS A 203 1.05 13.97 15.98
CA CYS A 203 0.48 15.07 15.20
C CYS A 203 -1.04 15.22 15.37
N PHE A 204 -1.75 14.16 15.74
CA PHE A 204 -3.18 14.21 16.06
C PHE A 204 -3.49 14.44 17.55
N SER A 205 -2.47 14.52 18.41
CA SER A 205 -2.64 14.77 19.85
C SER A 205 -2.92 16.25 20.19
N ASN A 206 -2.50 17.18 19.31
CA ASN A 206 -2.68 18.62 19.50
C ASN A 206 -3.80 19.16 18.59
N ILE A 207 -4.77 19.85 19.19
CA ILE A 207 -5.95 20.35 18.45
C ILE A 207 -5.58 21.33 17.31
N ASN A 208 -4.50 22.10 17.45
CA ASN A 208 -4.07 23.06 16.43
C ASN A 208 -3.49 22.34 15.19
N SER A 209 -2.68 21.31 15.40
CA SER A 209 -2.14 20.50 14.30
C SER A 209 -3.27 19.70 13.64
N VAL A 210 -4.19 19.14 14.42
CA VAL A 210 -5.37 18.44 13.88
C VAL A 210 -6.19 19.37 12.99
N LYS A 211 -6.51 20.59 13.44
CA LYS A 211 -7.20 21.61 12.62
C LYS A 211 -6.46 21.89 11.31
N SER A 212 -5.14 21.95 11.33
CA SER A 212 -4.33 22.18 10.13
C SER A 212 -4.37 21.00 9.14
N ILE A 213 -4.44 19.77 9.65
CA ILE A 213 -4.48 18.54 8.85
C ILE A 213 -5.88 18.38 8.24
N ILE A 214 -6.94 18.50 9.06
CA ILE A 214 -8.33 18.39 8.60
C ILE A 214 -8.61 19.41 7.49
N LYS A 215 -8.11 20.65 7.60
CA LYS A 215 -8.25 21.65 6.53
C LYS A 215 -7.72 21.19 5.17
N LYS A 216 -6.73 20.28 5.14
CA LYS A 216 -6.14 19.77 3.90
C LYS A 216 -6.85 18.51 3.41
N ILE A 217 -7.14 17.56 4.29
CA ILE A 217 -7.63 16.22 3.89
C ILE A 217 -9.09 15.95 4.20
N SER A 218 -9.82 16.84 4.88
CA SER A 218 -11.15 16.62 5.51
C SER A 218 -11.12 15.70 6.73
N ILE A 219 -12.17 15.74 7.54
CA ILE A 219 -12.26 14.99 8.79
C ILE A 219 -12.52 13.51 8.53
N GLU A 220 -13.38 13.21 7.56
CA GLU A 220 -13.81 11.87 7.17
C GLU A 220 -12.62 11.05 6.66
N VAL A 221 -11.81 11.64 5.77
CA VAL A 221 -10.59 11.01 5.26
C VAL A 221 -9.58 10.81 6.38
N ALA A 222 -9.42 11.79 7.29
CA ALA A 222 -8.50 11.64 8.42
C ALA A 222 -8.90 10.47 9.34
N GLN A 223 -10.18 10.36 9.69
CA GLN A 223 -10.73 9.26 10.48
C GLN A 223 -10.49 7.91 9.80
N LEU A 224 -10.81 7.83 8.50
CA LEU A 224 -10.64 6.61 7.71
C LEU A 224 -9.18 6.14 7.66
N LEU A 225 -8.26 7.05 7.38
CA LEU A 225 -6.84 6.73 7.30
C LEU A 225 -6.27 6.30 8.65
N LEU A 226 -6.69 6.94 9.76
CA LEU A 226 -6.28 6.55 11.10
C LEU A 226 -6.83 5.17 11.49
N ALA A 227 -8.08 4.87 11.12
CA ALA A 227 -8.68 3.56 11.37
C ALA A 227 -7.91 2.45 10.64
N HIS A 228 -7.62 2.62 9.36
CA HIS A 228 -6.84 1.65 8.60
C HIS A 228 -5.38 1.56 9.05
N ALA A 229 -4.77 2.66 9.48
CA ALA A 229 -3.41 2.65 10.02
C ALA A 229 -3.37 1.85 11.33
N PHE A 230 -4.34 2.07 12.22
CA PHE A 230 -4.44 1.29 13.45
C PHE A 230 -4.71 -0.20 13.17
N GLN A 231 -5.57 -0.53 12.21
CA GLN A 231 -5.81 -1.92 11.78
C GLN A 231 -4.53 -2.59 11.26
N ALA A 232 -3.75 -1.90 10.43
CA ALA A 232 -2.48 -2.39 9.93
C ALA A 232 -1.45 -2.56 11.06
N TYR A 233 -1.37 -1.60 12.00
CA TYR A 233 -0.50 -1.67 13.18
C TYR A 233 -0.81 -2.88 14.06
N LEU A 234 -2.09 -3.13 14.36
CA LEU A 234 -2.51 -4.30 15.12
C LEU A 234 -2.09 -5.60 14.42
N SER A 235 -2.33 -5.69 13.11
CA SER A 235 -1.99 -6.87 12.31
C SER A 235 -0.48 -7.17 12.35
N LEU A 236 0.37 -6.13 12.23
CA LEU A 236 1.83 -6.28 12.34
C LEU A 236 2.26 -6.71 13.74
N SER A 237 1.67 -6.11 14.78
CA SER A 237 2.00 -6.42 16.17
C SER A 237 1.68 -7.88 16.52
N PHE A 238 0.55 -8.41 16.04
CA PHE A 238 0.21 -9.82 16.23
C PHE A 238 1.14 -10.76 15.44
N GLN A 239 1.52 -10.41 14.22
CA GLN A 239 2.48 -11.20 13.42
C GLN A 239 3.85 -11.30 14.10
N HIS A 240 4.37 -10.19 14.62
CA HIS A 240 5.64 -10.18 15.36
C HIS A 240 5.59 -10.97 16.68
N SER A 241 4.42 -11.04 17.33
CA SER A 241 4.24 -11.86 18.54
C SER A 241 4.17 -13.37 18.28
N ALA A 242 3.72 -13.77 17.08
CA ALA A 242 3.54 -15.17 16.71
C ALA A 242 4.83 -15.83 16.19
N ASP A 243 5.75 -15.04 15.62
CA ASP A 243 6.94 -15.58 14.92
C ASP A 243 8.16 -15.81 15.84
N GLY A 244 8.06 -15.55 17.15
CA GLY A 244 9.06 -15.94 18.17
C GLY A 244 10.50 -15.42 17.97
N SER A 245 10.76 -14.61 16.94
CA SER A 245 12.10 -14.20 16.51
C SER A 245 12.45 -12.84 17.10
N TYR A 246 13.03 -12.86 18.30
CA TYR A 246 13.79 -11.73 18.84
C TYR A 246 15.12 -11.58 18.09
N LYS A 247 15.11 -10.96 16.90
CA LYS A 247 16.30 -10.34 16.28
C LYS A 247 15.81 -9.14 15.46
N SER A 248 16.22 -7.90 15.68
CA SER A 248 17.45 -7.35 16.25
C SER A 248 17.16 -6.03 16.98
N LYS A 249 17.88 -5.78 18.08
CA LYS A 249 17.99 -4.45 18.68
C LYS A 249 18.65 -3.50 17.68
N GLU A 250 17.88 -2.57 17.15
CA GLU A 250 18.37 -1.25 16.74
C GLU A 250 17.27 -0.23 17.07
N ASP A 251 17.67 0.83 17.76
CA ASP A 251 16.84 1.74 18.54
C ASP A 251 15.74 2.44 17.74
N VAL A 252 14.48 2.01 17.92
CA VAL A 252 13.33 2.93 17.95
C VAL A 252 12.50 2.50 19.14
N ARG A 253 12.18 3.47 20.00
CA ARG A 253 11.36 3.29 21.21
C ARG A 253 9.93 2.95 20.77
N ASP A 254 9.67 1.69 20.44
CA ASP A 254 8.34 1.25 20.05
C ASP A 254 7.38 1.49 21.21
N SER A 255 6.47 2.44 21.02
CA SER A 255 5.43 2.78 21.98
C SER A 255 4.66 1.51 22.34
N SER A 256 4.43 1.28 23.64
CA SER A 256 3.67 0.10 24.07
C SER A 256 2.30 0.07 23.40
N MET A 257 1.74 -1.12 23.12
CA MET A 257 0.39 -1.25 22.55
C MET A 257 -0.66 -0.42 23.32
N ALA A 258 -0.55 -0.38 24.66
CA ALA A 258 -1.41 0.42 25.51
C ALA A 258 -1.27 1.93 25.27
N GLU A 259 -0.06 2.40 24.98
CA GLU A 259 0.23 3.79 24.63
C GLU A 259 -0.32 4.14 23.24
N VAL A 260 -0.15 3.26 22.24
CA VAL A 260 -0.72 3.45 20.90
C VAL A 260 -2.25 3.52 20.96
N CYS A 261 -2.91 2.64 21.73
CA CYS A 261 -4.36 2.70 21.94
C CYS A 261 -4.79 4.02 22.59
N LYS A 262 -4.07 4.51 23.61
CA LYS A 262 -4.35 5.82 24.24
C LYS A 262 -4.20 6.96 23.24
N ASN A 263 -3.15 6.92 22.42
CA ASN A 263 -2.86 7.94 21.42
C ASN A 263 -3.93 7.96 20.32
N ILE A 264 -4.43 6.79 19.89
CA ILE A 264 -5.54 6.67 18.94
C ILE A 264 -6.84 7.22 19.52
N ILE A 265 -7.19 6.86 20.76
CA ILE A 265 -8.40 7.39 21.41
C ILE A 265 -8.32 8.92 21.51
N SER A 266 -7.16 9.45 21.91
CA SER A 266 -6.90 10.89 21.96
C SER A 266 -7.06 11.57 20.59
N ALA A 267 -6.52 10.96 19.52
CA ALA A 267 -6.65 11.45 18.16
C ALA A 267 -8.13 11.56 17.73
N PHE A 268 -8.93 10.50 17.91
CA PHE A 268 -10.36 10.53 17.56
C PHE A 268 -11.17 11.50 18.42
N MET A 269 -10.86 11.63 19.72
CA MET A 269 -11.49 12.62 20.58
C MET A 269 -11.23 14.05 20.11
N ASN A 270 -10.01 14.34 19.64
CA ASN A 270 -9.67 15.64 19.08
C ASN A 270 -10.36 15.88 17.73
N LEU A 271 -10.49 14.86 16.88
CA LEU A 271 -11.26 14.97 15.63
C LEU A 271 -12.72 15.32 15.94
N ARG A 272 -13.34 14.61 16.89
CA ARG A 272 -14.73 14.86 17.31
C ARG A 272 -14.94 16.28 17.83
N ARG A 273 -14.04 16.80 18.66
CA ARG A 273 -14.11 18.19 19.18
C ARG A 273 -14.00 19.29 18.12
N ILE A 274 -13.57 18.95 16.90
CA ILE A 274 -13.47 19.91 15.79
C ILE A 274 -14.71 19.82 14.89
N ASP A 275 -15.43 18.71 14.94
CA ASP A 275 -16.70 18.49 14.24
C ASP A 275 -17.90 19.12 14.96
N GLU A 276 -17.82 19.17 16.30
CA GLU A 276 -18.74 19.89 17.21
C GLU A 276 -18.51 21.42 17.19
#